data_AF-A0A0W0Z8U0-F1
#
_entry.id   AF-A0A0W0Z8U0-F1
#
_cell.length_a   1.000
_cell.length_b   1.000
_cell.length_c   1.000
_cell.angle_alpha   90.00
_cell.angle_beta   90.00
_cell.angle_gamma   90.00
#
_symmetry.space_group_name_H-M   'P 1'
#
loop_
_entity.id
_entity.type
_entity.pdbx_description
1 polymer ?
#
loop_
_entity_poly.entity_id
_entity_poly.type
_entity_poly.pdbx_seq_one_letter_code
_entity_poly.pdbx_strand_id
1 'polypeptide(L)'
;MKSCVPKYQGRTLTKIEEKSGGKNRGSVNGFYQDGSTRQYFIKKPDKIAELFTELFAGLLLDELKRRGLIDKKYHSLLICADWIQFDDKSYGLIQPRVLFNELFREIGTAYRDGSDRDPRLEMVWGPYYYRAIADMQPYLGLALILMLSLLLGDYSVHSGNVVCFKYLSLQECFVTLLARIDLGAAFRNYACPDNNKDLLYPMEYQGMANYRWYTKGYIWNYLGIPGILPAIAAESASLKKRVSDEELADILTCVLNRIPADLLDKRAKYELAGYMGMGSFASVDFGHVPSYQWFIKDMITTLNIRLTKMTEFKDRADEHVSTTKSTPYRDYNAGVVHIEINDELTFPQQIVHWRNHIAEVDELALFDFNTVLLPSLVAQFNRYLDNLLFQGGESVGGSRVSTDCEGRENHRDVLKRKYVLKEDATPLFSCDESILPYLNGKNDAYWQQVENSLSLGFNLIILIRMLCDAQQELFNKKPTVSQIPDLLISFKTGLETWYNANRKLDELCVMEPSQTDIGEQNQKSVAELILFFNRKSNDRKPANCQEINKSFAHTGH
;
A
#
# COMPACT_ATOMS: atom_id res chain seq x y z
N MET A 1 24.04 -24.66 10.67
CA MET A 1 24.00 -23.78 9.48
C MET A 1 23.95 -22.34 9.98
N LYS A 2 24.89 -21.47 9.57
CA LYS A 2 24.81 -20.04 9.92
C LYS A 2 23.54 -19.50 9.26
N SER A 3 22.66 -18.85 10.02
CA SER A 3 21.48 -18.19 9.45
C SER A 3 21.95 -17.10 8.48
N CYS A 4 21.64 -17.27 7.19
CA CYS A 4 21.83 -16.23 6.18
C CYS A 4 21.10 -14.98 6.67
N VAL A 5 21.78 -13.83 6.71
CA VAL A 5 21.15 -12.57 7.13
C VAL A 5 20.99 -11.69 5.88
N PRO A 6 19.87 -11.82 5.15
CA PRO A 6 19.69 -11.09 3.90
C PRO A 6 19.71 -9.57 4.15
N LYS A 7 20.23 -8.83 3.17
CA LYS A 7 20.23 -7.37 3.17
C LYS A 7 19.40 -6.84 2.01
N TYR A 8 18.58 -5.82 2.28
CA TYR A 8 17.78 -5.14 1.27
C TYR A 8 17.90 -3.63 1.46
N GLN A 9 18.23 -2.90 0.39
CA GLN A 9 18.42 -1.44 0.42
C GLN A 9 19.34 -0.96 1.56
N GLY A 10 20.43 -1.70 1.81
CA GLY A 10 21.40 -1.40 2.86
C GLY A 10 20.96 -1.81 4.28
N ARG A 11 19.74 -2.33 4.46
CA ARG A 11 19.20 -2.75 5.75
C ARG A 11 19.29 -4.26 5.94
N THR A 12 19.67 -4.66 7.15
CA THR A 12 19.70 -6.06 7.57
C THR A 12 18.27 -6.54 7.86
N LEU A 13 17.92 -7.71 7.34
CA LEU A 13 16.60 -8.32 7.55
C LEU A 13 16.69 -9.53 8.47
N THR A 14 15.79 -9.61 9.44
CA THR A 14 15.66 -10.74 10.36
C THR A 14 14.40 -11.52 10.04
N LYS A 15 14.51 -12.86 9.89
CA LYS A 15 13.34 -13.70 9.65
C LYS A 15 12.47 -13.77 10.91
N ILE A 16 11.19 -13.47 10.76
CA ILE A 16 10.22 -13.44 11.88
C ILE A 16 9.22 -14.59 11.82
N GLU A 17 8.94 -15.12 10.62
CA GLU A 17 7.91 -16.14 10.44
C GLU A 17 8.21 -16.98 9.18
N GLU A 18 7.85 -18.26 9.24
CA GLU A 18 7.89 -19.16 8.10
C GLU A 18 6.69 -18.94 7.17
N LYS A 19 6.84 -19.26 5.89
CA LYS A 19 5.70 -19.27 4.98
C LYS A 19 4.83 -20.52 5.25
N SER A 20 3.54 -20.34 5.52
CA SER A 20 2.60 -21.44 5.80
C SER A 20 2.04 -22.14 4.56
N GLY A 21 2.14 -21.56 3.35
CA GLY A 21 1.51 -22.09 2.12
C GLY A 21 2.33 -21.97 0.82
N GLY A 22 1.87 -22.62 -0.26
CA GLY A 22 2.46 -22.56 -1.61
C GLY A 22 3.60 -23.55 -1.90
N LYS A 23 4.05 -23.57 -3.17
CA LYS A 23 4.96 -24.59 -3.71
C LYS A 23 6.42 -24.46 -3.25
N ASN A 24 6.89 -23.23 -3.07
CA ASN A 24 8.28 -22.96 -2.73
C ASN A 24 8.48 -23.13 -1.21
N ARG A 25 9.19 -24.19 -0.78
CA ARG A 25 9.45 -24.53 0.64
C ARG A 25 10.92 -24.36 1.07
N GLY A 26 11.71 -23.61 0.32
CA GLY A 26 13.10 -23.33 0.65
C GLY A 26 13.25 -22.64 2.01
N SER A 27 14.34 -22.90 2.73
CA SER A 27 14.59 -22.35 4.07
C SER A 27 14.67 -20.81 4.12
N VAL A 28 14.93 -20.18 2.96
CA VAL A 28 14.95 -18.72 2.81
C VAL A 28 13.57 -18.11 2.62
N ASN A 29 12.54 -18.91 2.31
CA ASN A 29 11.19 -18.41 2.12
C ASN A 29 10.55 -18.05 3.46
N GLY A 30 9.87 -16.92 3.54
CA GLY A 30 9.18 -16.51 4.76
C GLY A 30 9.03 -15.01 4.87
N PHE A 31 8.69 -14.57 6.09
CA PHE A 31 8.51 -13.18 6.42
C PHE A 31 9.71 -12.66 7.20
N TYR A 32 10.12 -11.45 6.87
CA TYR A 32 11.31 -10.80 7.38
C TYR A 32 10.97 -9.39 7.85
N GLN A 33 11.74 -8.87 8.80
CA GLN A 33 11.59 -7.54 9.35
C GLN A 33 12.92 -6.79 9.33
N ASP A 34 12.89 -5.50 8.98
CA ASP A 34 14.05 -4.62 9.13
C ASP A 34 14.13 -3.99 10.54
N GLY A 35 15.25 -3.31 10.84
CA GLY A 35 15.44 -2.65 12.14
C GLY A 35 14.46 -1.50 12.42
N SER A 36 13.62 -1.10 11.46
CA SER A 36 12.61 -0.05 11.55
C SER A 36 11.18 -0.59 11.46
N THR A 37 10.98 -1.86 11.80
CA THR A 37 9.68 -2.57 11.84
C THR A 37 9.00 -2.86 10.51
N ARG A 38 9.60 -2.50 9.37
CA ARG A 38 9.03 -2.82 8.05
C ARG A 38 9.13 -4.31 7.80
N GLN A 39 8.03 -4.90 7.34
CA GLN A 39 7.94 -6.33 7.08
C GLN A 39 7.90 -6.64 5.58
N TYR A 40 8.55 -7.74 5.22
CA TYR A 40 8.74 -8.18 3.86
C TYR A 40 8.41 -9.66 3.73
N PHE A 41 7.86 -10.05 2.59
CA PHE A 41 7.80 -11.43 2.16
C PHE A 41 8.96 -11.70 1.19
N ILE A 42 9.76 -12.72 1.48
CA ILE A 42 10.85 -13.17 0.60
C ILE A 42 10.55 -14.57 0.10
N LYS A 43 10.68 -14.76 -1.22
CA LYS A 43 10.65 -16.08 -1.85
C LYS A 43 11.81 -16.27 -2.81
N LYS A 44 12.34 -17.50 -2.85
CA LYS A 44 13.28 -17.96 -3.87
C LYS A 44 12.54 -18.96 -4.78
N PRO A 45 12.14 -18.56 -6.00
CA PRO A 45 11.53 -19.48 -6.96
C PRO A 45 12.50 -20.58 -7.37
N ASP A 46 12.00 -21.80 -7.55
CA ASP A 46 12.82 -22.94 -8.00
C ASP A 46 13.19 -22.84 -9.49
N LYS A 47 12.39 -22.10 -10.27
CA LYS A 47 12.57 -21.91 -11.70
C LYS A 47 13.09 -20.52 -11.99
N ILE A 48 14.20 -20.44 -12.72
CA ILE A 48 14.78 -19.16 -13.15
C ILE A 48 13.81 -18.33 -13.98
N ALA A 49 12.96 -19.00 -14.78
CA ALA A 49 11.94 -18.31 -15.56
C ALA A 49 10.93 -17.57 -14.66
N GLU A 50 10.47 -18.19 -13.57
CA GLU A 50 9.54 -17.59 -12.60
C GLU A 50 10.20 -16.43 -11.85
N LEU A 51 11.46 -16.58 -11.44
CA LEU A 51 12.25 -15.51 -10.84
C LEU A 51 12.32 -14.28 -11.77
N PHE A 52 12.70 -14.49 -13.02
CA PHE A 52 12.85 -13.39 -13.98
C PHE A 52 11.50 -12.76 -14.34
N THR A 53 10.48 -13.53 -14.66
CA THR A 53 9.20 -12.98 -15.15
C THR A 53 8.48 -12.19 -14.08
N GLU A 54 8.48 -12.67 -12.83
CA GLU A 54 7.86 -11.94 -11.74
C GLU A 54 8.65 -10.68 -11.36
N LEU A 55 9.99 -10.73 -11.37
CA LEU A 55 10.83 -9.55 -11.19
C LEU A 55 10.56 -8.52 -12.29
N PHE A 56 10.64 -8.94 -13.55
CA PHE A 56 10.48 -8.05 -14.70
C PHE A 56 9.09 -7.42 -14.73
N ALA A 57 8.03 -8.20 -14.46
CA ALA A 57 6.67 -7.68 -14.32
C ALA A 57 6.54 -6.70 -13.13
N GLY A 58 7.12 -7.04 -11.98
CA GLY A 58 7.14 -6.20 -10.79
C GLY A 58 7.80 -4.84 -11.04
N LEU A 59 9.00 -4.85 -11.61
CA LEU A 59 9.75 -3.63 -11.94
C LEU A 59 9.04 -2.79 -13.01
N LEU A 60 8.42 -3.43 -14.02
CA LEU A 60 7.67 -2.72 -15.06
C LEU A 60 6.45 -2.01 -14.47
N LEU A 61 5.66 -2.69 -13.64
CA LEU A 61 4.50 -2.08 -12.98
C LEU A 61 4.91 -0.99 -11.98
N ASP A 62 6.02 -1.17 -11.27
CA ASP A 62 6.61 -0.16 -10.39
C ASP A 62 7.00 1.11 -11.15
N GLU A 63 7.63 0.95 -12.32
CA GLU A 63 8.02 2.06 -13.18
C GLU A 63 6.79 2.81 -13.76
N LEU A 64 5.74 2.07 -14.17
CA LEU A 64 4.47 2.68 -14.60
C LEU A 64 3.81 3.48 -13.47
N LYS A 65 3.81 2.97 -12.24
CA LYS A 65 3.33 3.69 -11.05
C LYS A 65 4.14 4.96 -10.80
N ARG A 66 5.47 4.88 -10.85
CA ARG A 66 6.40 6.00 -10.62
C ARG A 66 6.20 7.15 -11.62
N ARG A 67 5.85 6.83 -12.87
CA ARG A 67 5.58 7.81 -13.93
C ARG A 67 4.16 8.35 -13.94
N GLY A 68 3.27 7.85 -13.08
CA GLY A 68 1.87 8.28 -13.04
C GLY A 68 1.03 7.76 -14.22
N LEU A 69 1.49 6.70 -14.89
CA LEU A 69 0.74 6.02 -15.95
C LEU A 69 -0.35 5.09 -15.40
N ILE A 70 -0.27 4.77 -14.11
CA ILE A 70 -1.32 4.11 -13.31
C ILE A 70 -1.76 5.10 -12.24
N ASP A 71 -3.08 5.32 -12.11
CA ASP A 71 -3.62 6.27 -11.15
C ASP A 71 -3.29 5.86 -9.71
N LYS A 72 -3.00 6.84 -8.85
CA LYS A 72 -2.55 6.61 -7.47
C LYS A 72 -3.50 5.74 -6.64
N LYS A 73 -4.81 5.85 -6.87
CA LYS A 73 -5.82 5.01 -6.19
C LYS A 73 -5.62 3.50 -6.39
N TYR A 74 -4.90 3.11 -7.45
CA TYR A 74 -4.65 1.71 -7.77
C TYR A 74 -3.28 1.21 -7.32
N HIS A 75 -2.41 2.07 -6.78
CA HIS A 75 -1.01 1.69 -6.51
C HIS A 75 -0.90 0.56 -5.50
N SER A 76 -1.75 0.54 -4.47
CA SER A 76 -1.82 -0.50 -3.45
C SER A 76 -2.29 -1.86 -3.98
N LEU A 77 -2.97 -1.90 -5.13
CA LEU A 77 -3.47 -3.13 -5.75
C LEU A 77 -2.36 -3.96 -6.44
N LEU A 78 -1.21 -3.35 -6.65
CA LEU A 78 -0.10 -3.89 -7.43
C LEU A 78 1.08 -4.14 -6.52
N ILE A 79 1.10 -5.31 -5.87
CA ILE A 79 2.19 -5.75 -5.00
C ILE A 79 3.34 -6.23 -5.90
N CYS A 80 4.25 -5.31 -6.20
CA CYS A 80 5.38 -5.56 -7.09
C CYS A 80 6.52 -6.26 -6.34
N ALA A 81 7.13 -7.27 -6.97
CA ALA A 81 8.39 -7.83 -6.50
C ALA A 81 9.57 -6.93 -6.90
N ASP A 82 10.56 -6.89 -6.01
CA ASP A 82 11.93 -6.49 -6.32
C ASP A 82 12.87 -7.69 -6.10
N TRP A 83 14.14 -7.56 -6.46
CA TRP A 83 15.13 -8.61 -6.24
C TRP A 83 15.81 -8.45 -4.88
N ILE A 84 16.29 -9.58 -4.35
CA ILE A 84 17.21 -9.62 -3.22
C ILE A 84 18.31 -10.65 -3.49
N GLN A 85 19.55 -10.33 -3.12
CA GLN A 85 20.68 -11.25 -3.22
C GLN A 85 20.92 -11.93 -1.87
N PHE A 86 21.14 -13.25 -1.90
CA PHE A 86 21.50 -14.05 -0.73
C PHE A 86 23.03 -14.16 -0.58
N ASP A 87 23.48 -14.68 0.57
CA ASP A 87 24.91 -14.82 0.87
C ASP A 87 25.65 -15.75 -0.11
N ASP A 88 24.94 -16.71 -0.69
CA ASP A 88 25.43 -17.63 -1.72
C ASP A 88 25.50 -16.99 -3.13
N LYS A 89 25.27 -15.68 -3.24
CA LYS A 89 25.18 -14.89 -4.49
C LYS A 89 23.99 -15.19 -5.38
N SER A 90 23.14 -16.15 -5.00
CA SER A 90 21.89 -16.38 -5.70
C SER A 90 20.86 -15.28 -5.41
N TYR A 91 19.83 -15.21 -6.25
CA TYR A 91 18.80 -14.21 -6.17
C TYR A 91 17.45 -14.80 -5.75
N GLY A 92 16.65 -13.97 -5.10
CA GLY A 92 15.25 -14.21 -4.79
C GLY A 92 14.42 -12.95 -5.07
N LEU A 93 13.14 -13.04 -4.74
CA LEU A 93 12.16 -11.97 -4.83
C LEU A 93 11.80 -11.50 -3.44
N ILE A 94 11.70 -10.18 -3.28
CA ILE A 94 11.24 -9.51 -2.07
C ILE A 94 10.03 -8.64 -2.39
N GLN A 95 9.01 -8.71 -1.54
CA GLN A 95 7.77 -7.95 -1.64
C GLN A 95 7.43 -7.36 -0.26
N PRO A 96 6.75 -6.21 -0.17
CA PRO A 96 6.17 -5.74 1.09
C PRO A 96 5.22 -6.81 1.66
N ARG A 97 5.26 -7.03 2.98
CA ARG A 97 4.23 -7.85 3.64
C ARG A 97 2.94 -7.04 3.67
N VAL A 98 1.89 -7.59 3.12
CA VAL A 98 0.54 -7.02 3.12
C VAL A 98 -0.45 -8.02 3.68
N LEU A 99 -1.44 -7.54 4.42
CA LEU A 99 -2.53 -8.36 4.94
C LEU A 99 -3.65 -8.42 3.89
N PHE A 100 -4.10 -9.61 3.53
CA PHE A 100 -5.17 -9.80 2.55
C PHE A 100 -5.88 -11.14 2.77
N ASN A 101 -7.09 -11.25 2.22
CA ASN A 101 -7.77 -12.53 2.00
C ASN A 101 -7.62 -12.95 0.54
N GLU A 102 -7.36 -14.23 0.28
CA GLU A 102 -7.43 -14.74 -1.09
C GLU A 102 -8.89 -14.75 -1.58
N LEU A 103 -9.10 -14.44 -2.86
CA LEU A 103 -10.44 -14.32 -3.44
C LEU A 103 -11.26 -15.61 -3.27
N PHE A 104 -10.63 -16.79 -3.30
CA PHE A 104 -11.34 -18.07 -3.16
C PHE A 104 -12.09 -18.21 -1.84
N ARG A 105 -11.64 -17.51 -0.78
CA ARG A 105 -12.32 -17.48 0.51
C ARG A 105 -13.58 -16.62 0.43
N GLU A 106 -13.51 -15.51 -0.29
CA GLU A 106 -14.60 -14.55 -0.45
C GLU A 106 -15.69 -15.07 -1.40
N ILE A 107 -15.33 -15.75 -2.49
CA ILE A 107 -16.30 -16.35 -3.44
C ILE A 107 -16.69 -17.79 -3.09
N GLY A 108 -16.16 -18.37 -2.01
CA GLY A 108 -16.53 -19.71 -1.56
C GLY A 108 -16.05 -20.85 -2.46
N THR A 109 -14.88 -20.70 -3.09
CA THR A 109 -14.24 -21.74 -3.92
C THR A 109 -13.07 -22.45 -3.24
N ALA A 110 -12.93 -22.30 -1.91
CA ALA A 110 -11.95 -23.03 -1.12
C ALA A 110 -12.21 -24.55 -1.11
N TYR A 111 -11.17 -25.34 -0.84
CA TYR A 111 -11.35 -26.71 -0.34
C TYR A 111 -12.18 -26.72 0.95
N ARG A 112 -12.75 -27.88 1.29
CA ARG A 112 -13.61 -28.03 2.48
C ARG A 112 -12.93 -27.69 3.80
N ASP A 113 -11.60 -27.80 3.86
CA ASP A 113 -10.78 -27.42 5.01
C ASP A 113 -10.34 -25.96 4.98
N GLY A 114 -10.68 -25.20 3.93
CA GLY A 114 -10.33 -23.80 3.74
C GLY A 114 -8.86 -23.55 3.39
N SER A 115 -8.06 -24.60 3.14
CA SER A 115 -6.59 -24.46 3.09
C SER A 115 -6.09 -23.74 1.85
N ASP A 116 -6.75 -23.94 0.71
CA ASP A 116 -6.41 -23.40 -0.60
C ASP A 116 -7.67 -23.38 -1.47
N ARG A 117 -7.60 -22.76 -2.65
CA ARG A 117 -8.64 -22.85 -3.68
C ARG A 117 -8.82 -24.30 -4.14
N ASP A 118 -10.04 -24.68 -4.50
CA ASP A 118 -10.34 -25.92 -5.22
C ASP A 118 -10.25 -25.66 -6.74
N PRO A 119 -9.17 -26.12 -7.43
CA PRO A 119 -9.01 -25.88 -8.86
C PRO A 119 -10.07 -26.58 -9.70
N ARG A 120 -10.66 -27.69 -9.22
CA ARG A 120 -11.69 -28.44 -9.94
C ARG A 120 -13.03 -27.71 -9.85
N LEU A 121 -13.35 -27.17 -8.68
CA LEU A 121 -14.54 -26.36 -8.48
C LEU A 121 -14.53 -25.13 -9.39
N GLU A 122 -13.41 -24.40 -9.42
CA GLU A 122 -13.27 -23.22 -10.28
C GLU A 122 -13.21 -23.55 -11.77
N MET A 123 -12.76 -24.74 -12.12
CA MET A 123 -12.78 -25.20 -13.50
C MET A 123 -14.21 -25.45 -14.00
N VAL A 124 -15.05 -26.11 -13.20
CA VAL A 124 -16.39 -26.55 -13.65
C VAL A 124 -17.44 -25.47 -13.43
N TRP A 125 -17.34 -24.75 -12.30
CA TRP A 125 -18.35 -23.80 -11.84
C TRP A 125 -17.81 -22.38 -11.67
N GLY A 126 -16.57 -22.11 -12.11
CA GLY A 126 -15.91 -20.81 -11.98
C GLY A 126 -16.76 -19.62 -12.40
N PRO A 127 -17.39 -19.60 -13.59
CA PRO A 127 -18.21 -18.46 -14.02
C PRO A 127 -19.40 -18.17 -13.09
N TYR A 128 -19.94 -19.18 -12.40
CA TYR A 128 -21.00 -18.99 -11.41
C TYR A 128 -20.45 -18.34 -10.13
N TYR A 129 -19.34 -18.87 -9.59
CA TYR A 129 -18.76 -18.36 -8.36
C TYR A 129 -18.13 -16.98 -8.52
N TYR A 130 -17.47 -16.69 -9.65
CA TYR A 130 -16.82 -15.40 -9.87
C TYR A 130 -17.83 -14.26 -10.07
N ARG A 131 -19.10 -14.56 -10.41
CA ARG A 131 -20.19 -13.58 -10.36
C ARG A 131 -20.44 -13.03 -8.96
N ALA A 132 -20.13 -13.79 -7.90
CA ALA A 132 -20.26 -13.32 -6.53
C ALA A 132 -19.36 -12.12 -6.22
N ILE A 133 -18.35 -11.83 -7.07
CA ILE A 133 -17.58 -10.57 -6.98
C ILE A 133 -18.51 -9.36 -7.15
N ALA A 134 -19.53 -9.44 -8.01
CA ALA A 134 -20.53 -8.39 -8.17
C ALA A 134 -21.32 -8.13 -6.88
N ASP A 135 -21.47 -9.14 -6.02
CA ASP A 135 -22.15 -9.04 -4.73
C ASP A 135 -21.24 -8.47 -3.62
N MET A 136 -19.93 -8.31 -3.87
CA MET A 136 -18.97 -7.70 -2.93
C MET A 136 -18.97 -6.17 -2.96
N GLN A 137 -19.86 -5.55 -3.75
CA GLN A 137 -19.93 -4.10 -3.88
C GLN A 137 -20.16 -3.42 -2.51
N PRO A 138 -19.48 -2.29 -2.23
CA PRO A 138 -18.54 -1.59 -3.11
C PRO A 138 -17.16 -2.30 -3.25
N TYR A 139 -16.64 -2.39 -4.48
CA TYR A 139 -15.26 -2.85 -4.73
C TYR A 139 -14.50 -1.99 -5.74
N LEU A 140 -13.17 -2.06 -5.69
CA LEU A 140 -12.24 -1.34 -6.56
C LEU A 140 -11.19 -2.29 -7.17
N GLY A 141 -10.89 -2.12 -8.45
CA GLY A 141 -9.61 -2.54 -9.05
C GLY A 141 -9.64 -3.74 -9.99
N LEU A 142 -10.77 -4.45 -10.07
CA LEU A 142 -10.86 -5.70 -10.84
C LEU A 142 -10.53 -5.51 -12.33
N ALA A 143 -11.11 -4.49 -12.99
CA ALA A 143 -10.84 -4.24 -14.40
C ALA A 143 -9.36 -3.92 -14.65
N LEU A 144 -8.73 -3.14 -13.77
CA LEU A 144 -7.31 -2.81 -13.89
C LEU A 144 -6.42 -4.06 -13.76
N ILE A 145 -6.61 -4.88 -12.73
CA ILE A 145 -5.75 -6.06 -12.53
C ILE A 145 -5.90 -7.08 -13.66
N LEU A 146 -7.11 -7.21 -14.23
CA LEU A 146 -7.35 -8.07 -15.39
C LEU A 146 -6.71 -7.47 -16.65
N MET A 147 -6.87 -6.15 -16.87
CA MET A 147 -6.22 -5.43 -17.97
C MET A 147 -4.70 -5.61 -17.94
N LEU A 148 -4.06 -5.40 -16.78
CA LEU A 148 -2.61 -5.54 -16.64
C LEU A 148 -2.16 -7.00 -16.80
N SER A 149 -2.91 -7.97 -16.26
CA SER A 149 -2.60 -9.38 -16.45
C SER A 149 -2.65 -9.77 -17.93
N LEU A 150 -3.68 -9.32 -18.65
CA LEU A 150 -3.77 -9.49 -20.10
C LEU A 150 -2.66 -8.72 -20.84
N LEU A 151 -2.32 -7.50 -20.43
CA LEU A 151 -1.24 -6.72 -21.05
C LEU A 151 0.10 -7.45 -20.98
N LEU A 152 0.41 -8.05 -19.83
CA LEU A 152 1.67 -8.78 -19.57
C LEU A 152 1.63 -10.24 -20.05
N GLY A 153 0.49 -10.72 -20.56
CA GLY A 153 0.33 -12.11 -20.96
C GLY A 153 0.37 -13.10 -19.79
N ASP A 154 0.00 -12.64 -18.59
CA ASP A 154 -0.18 -13.49 -17.43
C ASP A 154 -1.64 -13.96 -17.33
N TYR A 155 -1.87 -15.20 -17.74
CA TYR A 155 -3.19 -15.80 -17.74
C TYR A 155 -3.52 -16.57 -16.44
N SER A 156 -2.58 -16.61 -15.48
CA SER A 156 -2.75 -17.32 -14.21
C SER A 156 -3.54 -16.50 -13.17
N VAL A 157 -4.63 -15.86 -13.60
CA VAL A 157 -5.48 -14.96 -12.79
C VAL A 157 -6.56 -15.70 -11.99
N HIS A 158 -6.22 -16.83 -11.37
CA HIS A 158 -7.16 -17.55 -10.51
C HIS A 158 -7.35 -16.85 -9.17
N SER A 159 -8.35 -17.27 -8.42
CA SER A 159 -8.75 -16.78 -7.10
C SER A 159 -7.66 -16.87 -6.00
N GLY A 160 -6.67 -17.74 -6.13
CA GLY A 160 -5.49 -17.77 -5.23
C GLY A 160 -4.45 -16.69 -5.54
N ASN A 161 -4.60 -16.03 -6.68
CA ASN A 161 -3.67 -15.06 -7.26
C ASN A 161 -4.31 -13.65 -7.35
N VAL A 162 -5.61 -13.57 -7.09
CA VAL A 162 -6.36 -12.35 -6.83
C VAL A 162 -6.68 -12.33 -5.35
N VAL A 163 -6.41 -11.21 -4.70
CA VAL A 163 -6.58 -11.04 -3.25
C VAL A 163 -7.43 -9.83 -2.96
N CYS A 164 -8.05 -9.84 -1.80
CA CYS A 164 -9.00 -8.86 -1.33
C CYS A 164 -8.41 -8.14 -0.11
N PHE A 165 -8.27 -6.83 -0.24
CA PHE A 165 -8.06 -5.93 0.89
C PHE A 165 -9.40 -5.37 1.34
N LYS A 166 -9.52 -5.08 2.63
CA LYS A 166 -10.70 -4.43 3.21
C LYS A 166 -10.26 -3.12 3.85
N TYR A 167 -10.79 -2.01 3.34
CA TYR A 167 -10.51 -0.66 3.85
C TYR A 167 -11.77 -0.04 4.44
N LEU A 168 -11.59 0.78 5.47
CA LEU A 168 -12.70 1.47 6.12
C LEU A 168 -13.12 2.68 5.27
N SER A 169 -14.41 3.01 5.25
CA SER A 169 -14.93 4.20 4.56
C SER A 169 -15.89 4.95 5.47
N LEU A 170 -16.07 6.25 5.21
CA LEU A 170 -17.04 7.08 5.91
C LEU A 170 -18.47 6.83 5.43
N GLN A 171 -18.65 6.53 4.14
CA GLN A 171 -19.98 6.28 3.56
C GLN A 171 -20.37 4.81 3.64
N GLU A 172 -19.37 3.94 3.52
CA GLU A 172 -19.55 2.50 3.47
C GLU A 172 -18.83 1.89 4.68
N CYS A 173 -19.38 0.85 5.32
CA CYS A 173 -18.69 0.22 6.45
C CYS A 173 -17.27 -0.26 6.05
N PHE A 174 -17.14 -0.77 4.83
CA PHE A 174 -15.85 -1.07 4.22
C PHE A 174 -15.98 -1.12 2.69
N VAL A 175 -14.85 -1.02 2.00
CA VAL A 175 -14.73 -1.24 0.56
C VAL A 175 -13.72 -2.35 0.30
N THR A 176 -14.03 -3.24 -0.64
CA THR A 176 -13.14 -4.33 -1.04
C THR A 176 -12.22 -3.89 -2.17
N LEU A 177 -10.91 -3.96 -1.97
CA LEU A 177 -9.92 -3.68 -3.03
C LEU A 177 -9.39 -5.00 -3.58
N LEU A 178 -9.57 -5.23 -4.87
CA LEU A 178 -9.12 -6.44 -5.58
C LEU A 178 -7.72 -6.20 -6.15
N ALA A 179 -6.77 -6.98 -5.70
CA ALA A 179 -5.35 -6.85 -6.00
C ALA A 179 -4.77 -8.11 -6.62
N ARG A 180 -3.64 -7.96 -7.31
CA ARG A 180 -2.94 -9.06 -8.01
C ARG A 180 -1.62 -9.35 -7.29
N ILE A 181 -1.36 -10.62 -6.99
CA ILE A 181 -0.10 -11.11 -6.41
C ILE A 181 0.50 -12.24 -7.25
N ASP A 182 1.82 -12.42 -7.29
CA ASP A 182 2.44 -13.53 -8.03
C ASP A 182 2.19 -13.45 -9.55
N LEU A 183 3.12 -12.79 -10.26
CA LEU A 183 3.14 -12.65 -11.71
C LEU A 183 4.14 -13.63 -12.37
N GLY A 184 4.46 -14.75 -11.72
CA GLY A 184 5.47 -15.70 -12.19
C GLY A 184 5.15 -16.37 -13.54
N ALA A 185 3.90 -16.29 -14.00
CA ALA A 185 3.47 -16.77 -15.31
C ALA A 185 3.45 -15.70 -16.41
N ALA A 186 3.81 -14.45 -16.09
CA ALA A 186 3.86 -13.36 -17.07
C ALA A 186 4.79 -13.66 -18.25
N PHE A 187 4.48 -13.05 -19.38
CA PHE A 187 5.22 -13.13 -20.64
C PHE A 187 5.34 -14.54 -21.25
N ARG A 188 4.49 -15.50 -20.87
CA ARG A 188 4.49 -16.81 -21.53
C ARG A 188 3.97 -16.71 -22.97
N ASN A 189 4.74 -17.20 -23.93
CA ASN A 189 4.44 -17.13 -25.37
C ASN A 189 4.08 -15.69 -25.82
N TYR A 190 4.64 -14.69 -25.17
CA TYR A 190 4.19 -13.30 -25.22
C TYR A 190 4.16 -12.72 -26.64
N ALA A 191 5.26 -12.86 -27.39
CA ALA A 191 5.36 -12.40 -28.78
C ALA A 191 4.91 -13.42 -29.82
N CYS A 192 4.46 -14.62 -29.43
CA CYS A 192 3.97 -15.59 -30.39
C CYS A 192 2.74 -15.01 -31.11
N PRO A 193 2.69 -15.00 -32.46
CA PRO A 193 1.59 -14.40 -33.19
C PRO A 193 0.22 -14.96 -32.79
N ASP A 194 0.13 -16.29 -32.59
CA ASP A 194 -1.10 -16.96 -32.19
C ASP A 194 -1.61 -16.56 -30.80
N ASN A 195 -0.70 -16.18 -29.90
CA ASN A 195 -1.03 -15.71 -28.55
C ASN A 195 -1.57 -14.27 -28.53
N ASN A 196 -1.45 -13.56 -29.66
CA ASN A 196 -1.90 -12.18 -29.83
C ASN A 196 -3.09 -12.07 -30.81
N LYS A 197 -3.59 -13.19 -31.37
CA LYS A 197 -4.79 -13.20 -32.22
C LYS A 197 -6.05 -12.87 -31.43
N ASP A 198 -6.30 -13.63 -30.38
CA ASP A 198 -7.37 -13.39 -29.41
C ASP A 198 -6.77 -13.41 -28.00
N LEU A 199 -6.79 -12.24 -27.34
CA LEU A 199 -6.19 -12.09 -26.02
C LEU A 199 -6.98 -12.80 -24.93
N LEU A 200 -8.26 -13.11 -25.13
CA LEU A 200 -9.09 -13.87 -24.18
C LEU A 200 -8.94 -15.40 -24.40
N TYR A 201 -8.25 -15.80 -25.47
CA TYR A 201 -8.00 -17.19 -25.85
C TYR A 201 -6.53 -17.42 -26.24
N PRO A 202 -5.59 -17.30 -25.28
CA PRO A 202 -4.16 -17.45 -25.52
C PRO A 202 -3.78 -18.81 -26.10
N MET A 203 -2.58 -18.86 -26.68
CA MET A 203 -2.02 -20.06 -27.32
C MET A 203 -2.00 -21.28 -26.39
N GLU A 204 -1.80 -21.08 -25.09
CA GLU A 204 -1.81 -22.18 -24.12
C GLU A 204 -3.16 -22.90 -23.97
N TYR A 205 -4.23 -22.32 -24.51
CA TYR A 205 -5.58 -22.91 -24.54
C TYR A 205 -5.94 -23.58 -25.86
N GLN A 206 -5.12 -23.41 -26.90
CA GLN A 206 -5.42 -23.87 -28.26
C GLN A 206 -5.04 -25.35 -28.47
N GLY A 207 -5.82 -26.08 -29.28
CA GLY A 207 -5.57 -27.48 -29.70
C GLY A 207 -6.67 -28.48 -29.33
N MET A 208 -6.97 -29.44 -30.23
CA MET A 208 -8.11 -30.37 -30.10
C MET A 208 -8.07 -31.35 -28.90
N ALA A 209 -6.91 -31.53 -28.26
CA ALA A 209 -6.74 -32.36 -27.06
C ALA A 209 -6.25 -31.55 -25.83
N ASN A 210 -6.37 -30.23 -25.87
CA ASN A 210 -5.78 -29.36 -24.87
C ASN A 210 -6.64 -29.25 -23.61
N TYR A 211 -6.50 -30.22 -22.70
CA TYR A 211 -7.08 -30.18 -21.35
C TYR A 211 -6.67 -28.94 -20.54
N ARG A 212 -5.65 -28.18 -20.98
CA ARG A 212 -5.21 -26.96 -20.29
C ARG A 212 -6.21 -25.83 -20.42
N TRP A 213 -6.98 -25.76 -21.51
CA TRP A 213 -8.11 -24.84 -21.62
C TRP A 213 -9.08 -25.03 -20.45
N TYR A 214 -9.56 -26.26 -20.27
CA TYR A 214 -10.47 -26.61 -19.17
C TYR A 214 -9.83 -26.37 -17.80
N THR A 215 -8.53 -26.65 -17.63
CA THR A 215 -7.89 -26.58 -16.30
C THR A 215 -7.27 -25.23 -15.95
N LYS A 216 -7.13 -24.28 -16.88
CA LYS A 216 -6.37 -23.02 -16.69
C LYS A 216 -7.01 -21.77 -17.29
N GLY A 217 -8.19 -21.86 -17.93
CA GLY A 217 -8.89 -20.74 -18.56
C GLY A 217 -9.48 -19.69 -17.60
N TYR A 218 -8.74 -19.22 -16.60
CA TYR A 218 -9.29 -18.41 -15.49
C TYR A 218 -9.88 -17.07 -15.91
N ILE A 219 -9.38 -16.44 -16.99
CA ILE A 219 -9.96 -15.21 -17.55
C ILE A 219 -11.44 -15.39 -17.88
N TRP A 220 -11.84 -16.57 -18.35
CA TRP A 220 -13.23 -16.85 -18.72
C TRP A 220 -14.19 -16.81 -17.54
N ASN A 221 -13.71 -17.11 -16.33
CA ASN A 221 -14.54 -17.03 -15.13
C ASN A 221 -15.01 -15.60 -14.86
N TYR A 222 -14.20 -14.59 -15.22
CA TYR A 222 -14.55 -13.18 -15.03
C TYR A 222 -15.51 -12.66 -16.09
N LEU A 223 -15.55 -13.25 -17.28
CA LEU A 223 -16.41 -12.78 -18.38
C LEU A 223 -17.91 -12.88 -18.04
N GLY A 224 -18.26 -13.67 -17.03
CA GLY A 224 -19.62 -13.73 -16.50
C GLY A 224 -20.07 -12.49 -15.71
N ILE A 225 -19.19 -11.53 -15.45
CA ILE A 225 -19.47 -10.26 -14.75
C ILE A 225 -19.88 -9.19 -15.78
N PRO A 226 -21.15 -8.74 -15.80
CA PRO A 226 -21.61 -7.78 -16.80
C PRO A 226 -20.82 -6.46 -16.76
N GLY A 227 -20.37 -5.95 -17.90
CA GLY A 227 -19.63 -4.69 -18.01
C GLY A 227 -18.12 -4.78 -17.76
N ILE A 228 -17.58 -5.96 -17.43
CA ILE A 228 -16.14 -6.11 -17.15
C ILE A 228 -15.25 -5.87 -18.37
N LEU A 229 -15.67 -6.32 -19.55
CA LEU A 229 -14.90 -6.17 -20.79
C LEU A 229 -14.85 -4.69 -21.25
N PRO A 230 -15.97 -3.94 -21.28
CA PRO A 230 -15.94 -2.50 -21.48
C PRO A 230 -15.07 -1.76 -20.46
N ALA A 231 -15.06 -2.18 -19.19
CA ALA A 231 -14.21 -1.56 -18.18
C ALA A 231 -12.72 -1.80 -18.46
N ILE A 232 -12.32 -3.03 -18.82
CA ILE A 232 -10.95 -3.35 -19.27
C ILE A 232 -10.57 -2.50 -20.51
N ALA A 233 -11.49 -2.34 -21.46
CA ALA A 233 -11.27 -1.51 -22.64
C ALA A 233 -11.02 -0.04 -22.28
N ALA A 234 -11.78 0.50 -21.32
CA ALA A 234 -11.63 1.88 -20.85
C ALA A 234 -10.26 2.10 -20.19
N GLU A 235 -9.82 1.19 -19.30
CA GLU A 235 -8.49 1.24 -18.68
C GLU A 235 -7.37 1.14 -19.72
N SER A 236 -7.52 0.24 -20.69
CA SER A 236 -6.56 0.05 -21.79
C SER A 236 -6.46 1.31 -22.66
N ALA A 237 -7.59 1.93 -22.98
CA ALA A 237 -7.64 3.16 -23.77
C ALA A 237 -7.04 4.34 -23.02
N SER A 238 -7.26 4.42 -21.71
CA SER A 238 -6.66 5.42 -20.83
C SER A 238 -5.13 5.31 -20.80
N LEU A 239 -4.59 4.10 -20.61
CA LEU A 239 -3.14 3.86 -20.64
C LEU A 239 -2.54 4.18 -22.02
N LYS A 240 -3.16 3.67 -23.10
CA LYS A 240 -2.68 3.89 -24.48
C LYS A 240 -2.62 5.38 -24.87
N LYS A 241 -3.53 6.21 -24.35
CA LYS A 241 -3.51 7.66 -24.59
C LYS A 241 -2.39 8.40 -23.85
N ARG A 242 -1.89 7.83 -22.76
CA ARG A 242 -0.91 8.47 -21.88
C ARG A 242 0.54 8.10 -22.19
N VAL A 243 0.77 7.03 -22.95
CA VAL A 243 2.13 6.50 -23.17
C VAL A 243 2.49 6.49 -24.66
N SER A 244 3.68 7.00 -24.99
CA SER A 244 4.26 6.93 -26.34
C SER A 244 5.27 5.79 -26.48
N ASP A 245 5.65 5.45 -27.71
CA ASP A 245 6.68 4.43 -27.96
C ASP A 245 8.04 4.84 -27.38
N GLU A 246 8.39 6.13 -27.44
CA GLU A 246 9.61 6.67 -26.84
C GLU A 246 9.57 6.54 -25.32
N GLU A 247 8.42 6.84 -24.69
CA GLU A 247 8.26 6.69 -23.25
C GLU A 247 8.33 5.22 -22.84
N LEU A 248 7.71 4.31 -23.59
CA LEU A 248 7.82 2.86 -23.35
C LEU A 248 9.27 2.38 -23.49
N ALA A 249 10.03 2.90 -24.45
CA ALA A 249 11.44 2.56 -24.63
C ALA A 249 12.28 2.98 -23.42
N ASP A 250 12.03 4.19 -22.91
CA ASP A 250 12.70 4.71 -21.71
C ASP A 250 12.31 3.90 -20.47
N ILE A 251 11.01 3.59 -20.28
CA ILE A 251 10.51 2.71 -19.21
C ILE A 251 11.24 1.36 -19.24
N LEU A 252 11.26 0.68 -20.39
CA LEU A 252 11.88 -0.64 -20.52
C LEU A 252 13.39 -0.57 -20.28
N THR A 253 14.06 0.50 -20.72
CA THR A 253 15.49 0.72 -20.44
C THR A 253 15.73 0.88 -18.94
N CYS A 254 14.92 1.69 -18.24
CA CYS A 254 14.99 1.85 -16.78
C CYS A 254 14.78 0.51 -16.06
N VAL A 255 13.78 -0.26 -16.47
CA VAL A 255 13.48 -1.58 -15.89
C VAL A 255 14.64 -2.54 -16.07
N LEU A 256 15.17 -2.68 -17.29
CA LEU A 256 16.28 -3.59 -17.59
C LEU A 256 17.56 -3.22 -16.84
N ASN A 257 17.81 -1.92 -16.62
CA ASN A 257 18.96 -1.45 -15.83
C ASN A 257 18.84 -1.72 -14.32
N ARG A 258 17.63 -1.95 -13.80
CA ARG A 258 17.42 -2.31 -12.40
C ARG A 258 17.66 -3.80 -12.13
N ILE A 259 17.73 -4.63 -13.17
CA ILE A 259 17.98 -6.06 -13.07
C ILE A 259 19.49 -6.31 -12.89
N PRO A 260 19.91 -7.14 -11.92
CA PRO A 260 21.33 -7.45 -11.72
C PRO A 260 21.98 -8.09 -12.96
N ALA A 261 23.20 -7.66 -13.29
CA ALA A 261 23.98 -8.13 -14.44
C ALA A 261 24.16 -9.66 -14.47
N ASP A 262 24.35 -10.25 -13.29
CA ASP A 262 24.62 -11.66 -13.06
C ASP A 262 23.36 -12.48 -12.69
N LEU A 263 22.15 -11.90 -12.80
CA LEU A 263 20.90 -12.61 -12.49
C LEU A 263 20.70 -13.85 -13.39
N LEU A 264 21.03 -13.72 -14.68
CA LEU A 264 20.80 -14.75 -15.70
C LEU A 264 22.08 -15.12 -16.43
N ASP A 265 22.38 -16.42 -16.45
CA ASP A 265 23.40 -16.95 -17.35
C ASP A 265 22.92 -16.99 -18.82
N LYS A 266 23.84 -17.28 -19.74
CA LYS A 266 23.55 -17.34 -21.18
C LYS A 266 22.47 -18.39 -21.51
N ARG A 267 22.45 -19.52 -20.80
CA ARG A 267 21.48 -20.60 -21.05
C ARG A 267 20.08 -20.15 -20.64
N ALA A 268 19.94 -19.56 -19.46
CA ALA A 268 18.68 -19.02 -18.96
C ALA A 268 18.11 -17.95 -19.90
N LYS A 269 18.96 -17.08 -20.47
CA LYS A 269 18.54 -16.09 -21.48
C LYS A 269 17.94 -16.74 -22.73
N TYR A 270 18.54 -17.81 -23.25
CA TYR A 270 17.97 -18.56 -24.38
C TYR A 270 16.65 -19.26 -24.03
N GLU A 271 16.57 -19.91 -22.86
CA GLU A 271 15.35 -20.56 -22.40
C GLU A 271 14.21 -19.55 -22.22
N LEU A 272 14.50 -18.37 -21.67
CA LEU A 272 13.56 -17.26 -21.52
C LEU A 272 13.14 -16.63 -22.84
N ALA A 273 14.06 -16.47 -23.80
CA ALA A 273 13.74 -16.01 -25.15
C ALA A 273 12.71 -16.94 -25.81
N GLY A 274 12.89 -18.27 -25.67
CA GLY A 274 11.91 -19.26 -26.09
C GLY A 274 10.60 -19.19 -25.31
N TYR A 275 10.67 -19.06 -23.98
CA TYR A 275 9.50 -18.91 -23.11
C TYR A 275 8.63 -17.70 -23.50
N MET A 276 9.25 -16.58 -23.87
CA MET A 276 8.57 -15.34 -24.28
C MET A 276 8.17 -15.30 -25.75
N GLY A 277 8.71 -16.20 -26.58
CA GLY A 277 8.61 -16.10 -28.03
C GLY A 277 9.36 -14.89 -28.61
N MET A 278 10.34 -14.35 -27.89
CA MET A 278 11.11 -13.15 -28.25
C MET A 278 12.60 -13.49 -28.39
N GLY A 279 13.02 -13.81 -29.61
CA GLY A 279 14.41 -14.21 -29.89
C GLY A 279 15.44 -13.14 -29.51
N SER A 280 15.07 -11.85 -29.61
CA SER A 280 15.90 -10.70 -29.24
C SER A 280 16.28 -10.67 -27.76
N PHE A 281 15.55 -11.36 -26.88
CA PHE A 281 15.90 -11.42 -25.46
C PHE A 281 17.21 -12.18 -25.21
N ALA A 282 17.56 -13.14 -26.07
CA ALA A 282 18.78 -13.96 -25.88
C ALA A 282 20.08 -13.15 -25.94
N SER A 283 20.06 -11.97 -26.57
CA SER A 283 21.20 -11.06 -26.67
C SER A 283 21.22 -9.94 -25.62
N VAL A 284 20.24 -9.88 -24.72
CA VAL A 284 20.19 -8.85 -23.68
C VAL A 284 21.31 -9.06 -22.67
N ASP A 285 22.04 -8.00 -22.38
CA ASP A 285 23.09 -7.98 -21.36
C ASP A 285 22.81 -6.89 -20.32
N PHE A 286 22.27 -7.29 -19.16
CA PHE A 286 21.88 -6.35 -18.11
C PHE A 286 23.11 -5.56 -17.62
N GLY A 287 22.95 -4.24 -17.52
CA GLY A 287 24.04 -3.30 -17.27
C GLY A 287 24.71 -2.75 -18.55
N HIS A 288 24.41 -3.30 -19.72
CA HIS A 288 24.91 -2.82 -21.01
C HIS A 288 23.77 -2.34 -21.92
N VAL A 289 23.36 -1.08 -21.73
CA VAL A 289 22.21 -0.44 -22.41
C VAL A 289 22.11 -0.68 -23.92
N PRO A 290 23.20 -0.61 -24.72
CA PRO A 290 23.11 -0.86 -26.16
C PRO A 290 22.56 -2.24 -26.54
N SER A 291 22.72 -3.25 -25.67
CA SER A 291 22.21 -4.61 -25.93
C SER A 291 20.68 -4.73 -25.91
N TYR A 292 19.98 -3.75 -25.32
CA TYR A 292 18.53 -3.84 -25.11
C TYR A 292 17.71 -3.51 -26.35
N GLN A 293 18.29 -2.79 -27.31
CA GLN A 293 17.57 -2.08 -28.37
C GLN A 293 16.55 -2.96 -29.12
N TRP A 294 16.96 -4.15 -29.55
CA TRP A 294 16.08 -5.07 -30.29
C TRP A 294 14.97 -5.66 -29.41
N PHE A 295 15.32 -6.02 -28.17
CA PHE A 295 14.33 -6.54 -27.22
C PHE A 295 13.29 -5.48 -26.85
N ILE A 296 13.71 -4.24 -26.62
CA ILE A 296 12.82 -3.11 -26.34
C ILE A 296 11.85 -2.90 -27.51
N LYS A 297 12.35 -2.93 -28.75
CA LYS A 297 11.51 -2.77 -29.94
C LYS A 297 10.45 -3.87 -30.06
N ASP A 298 10.83 -5.13 -29.84
CA ASP A 298 9.91 -6.27 -29.90
C ASP A 298 8.86 -6.22 -28.77
N MET A 299 9.28 -5.80 -27.57
CA MET A 299 8.41 -5.59 -26.42
C MET A 299 7.38 -4.49 -26.69
N ILE A 300 7.80 -3.32 -27.17
CA ILE A 300 6.90 -2.20 -27.52
C ILE A 300 5.90 -2.63 -28.58
N THR A 301 6.37 -3.30 -29.64
CA THR A 301 5.52 -3.80 -30.72
C THR A 301 4.43 -4.71 -30.15
N THR A 302 4.80 -5.66 -29.30
CA THR A 302 3.86 -6.61 -28.68
C THR A 302 2.89 -5.91 -27.72
N LEU A 303 3.40 -5.02 -26.86
CA LEU A 303 2.59 -4.21 -25.94
C LEU A 303 1.53 -3.40 -26.68
N ASN A 304 1.90 -2.72 -27.77
CA ASN A 304 1.00 -1.91 -28.57
C ASN A 304 -0.08 -2.74 -29.28
N ILE A 305 0.28 -3.92 -29.81
CA ILE A 305 -0.69 -4.87 -30.38
C ILE A 305 -1.71 -5.25 -29.32
N ARG A 306 -1.24 -5.64 -28.12
CA ARG A 306 -2.12 -6.08 -27.02
C ARG A 306 -3.01 -4.95 -26.51
N LEU A 307 -2.44 -3.78 -26.21
CA LEU A 307 -3.19 -2.60 -25.78
C LEU A 307 -4.29 -2.23 -26.77
N THR A 308 -3.96 -2.17 -28.05
CA THR A 308 -4.92 -1.84 -29.11
C THR A 308 -6.09 -2.82 -29.13
N LYS A 309 -5.81 -4.12 -29.10
CA LYS A 309 -6.86 -5.15 -29.07
C LYS A 309 -7.75 -5.05 -27.83
N MET A 310 -7.18 -4.77 -26.66
CA MET A 310 -7.98 -4.62 -25.43
C MET A 310 -8.92 -3.39 -25.49
N THR A 311 -8.54 -2.31 -26.19
CA THR A 311 -9.43 -1.14 -26.36
C THR A 311 -10.72 -1.44 -27.13
N GLU A 312 -10.78 -2.58 -27.82
CA GLU A 312 -11.92 -3.01 -28.63
C GLU A 312 -12.84 -4.00 -27.89
N PHE A 313 -12.51 -4.36 -26.64
CA PHE A 313 -13.32 -5.29 -25.86
C PHE A 313 -14.73 -4.76 -25.59
N LYS A 314 -15.70 -5.66 -25.78
CA LYS A 314 -17.12 -5.42 -25.57
C LYS A 314 -17.74 -6.68 -24.97
N ASP A 315 -18.80 -6.52 -24.21
CA ASP A 315 -19.59 -7.66 -23.75
C ASP A 315 -20.18 -8.42 -24.95
N ARG A 316 -20.35 -9.73 -24.79
CA ARG A 316 -20.98 -10.57 -25.82
C ARG A 316 -22.48 -10.34 -25.82
N ALA A 317 -23.03 -9.95 -26.96
CA ALA A 317 -24.45 -9.59 -27.11
C ALA A 317 -25.42 -10.73 -26.77
N ASP A 318 -24.98 -12.00 -26.82
CA ASP A 318 -25.86 -13.18 -26.78
C ASP A 318 -25.88 -13.95 -25.43
N GLU A 319 -25.08 -13.56 -24.43
CA GLU A 319 -25.03 -14.27 -23.13
C GLU A 319 -25.97 -13.67 -22.07
N HIS A 320 -26.80 -12.70 -22.43
CA HIS A 320 -27.86 -12.15 -21.57
C HIS A 320 -29.10 -13.06 -21.53
N VAL A 321 -28.92 -14.33 -21.15
CA VAL A 321 -30.02 -15.18 -20.68
C VAL A 321 -29.73 -15.58 -19.23
N SER A 322 -30.11 -14.73 -18.29
CA SER A 322 -30.59 -15.15 -16.96
C SER A 322 -31.11 -13.95 -16.16
N THR A 323 -32.43 -13.80 -16.15
CA THR A 323 -33.38 -13.69 -15.00
C THR A 323 -32.94 -13.27 -13.58
N THR A 324 -31.71 -12.83 -13.32
CA THR A 324 -31.28 -12.30 -12.03
C THR A 324 -30.83 -10.85 -12.21
N LYS A 325 -31.24 -9.98 -11.27
CA LYS A 325 -30.87 -8.56 -11.20
C LYS A 325 -29.36 -8.43 -10.94
N SER A 326 -28.52 -8.74 -11.91
CA SER A 326 -27.08 -8.51 -11.79
C SER A 326 -26.81 -7.02 -11.99
N THR A 327 -26.21 -6.40 -10.98
CA THR A 327 -25.78 -5.01 -11.05
C THR A 327 -24.63 -4.93 -12.05
N PRO A 328 -24.64 -3.98 -13.01
CA PRO A 328 -23.52 -3.80 -13.93
C PRO A 328 -22.24 -3.46 -13.18
N TYR A 329 -21.09 -3.85 -13.73
CA TYR A 329 -19.77 -3.51 -13.20
C TYR A 329 -19.66 -2.01 -12.92
N ARG A 330 -19.29 -1.68 -11.68
CA ARG A 330 -18.97 -0.31 -11.26
C ARG A 330 -17.76 -0.34 -10.35
N ASP A 331 -16.73 0.39 -10.74
CA ASP A 331 -15.52 0.55 -9.92
C ASP A 331 -15.76 1.63 -8.86
N TYR A 332 -15.40 1.37 -7.61
CA TYR A 332 -15.51 2.35 -6.54
C TYR A 332 -14.43 3.43 -6.70
N ASN A 333 -14.82 4.68 -6.96
CA ASN A 333 -13.86 5.72 -7.30
C ASN A 333 -13.36 6.48 -6.07
N ALA A 334 -12.43 5.89 -5.32
CA ALA A 334 -11.82 6.51 -4.15
C ALA A 334 -10.32 6.27 -4.04
N GLY A 335 -9.63 7.24 -3.44
CA GLY A 335 -8.22 7.10 -3.05
C GLY A 335 -8.08 6.43 -1.68
N VAL A 336 -6.97 5.72 -1.49
CA VAL A 336 -6.56 5.18 -0.19
C VAL A 336 -5.75 6.24 0.57
N VAL A 337 -6.08 6.41 1.84
CA VAL A 337 -5.44 7.28 2.82
C VAL A 337 -4.76 6.40 3.85
N HIS A 338 -3.43 6.39 3.83
CA HIS A 338 -2.63 5.64 4.78
C HIS A 338 -2.41 6.46 6.05
N ILE A 339 -2.72 5.86 7.20
CA ILE A 339 -2.52 6.50 8.52
C ILE A 339 -1.17 6.04 9.06
N GLU A 340 -0.09 6.62 8.53
CA GLU A 340 1.27 6.21 8.88
C GLU A 340 1.83 7.00 10.06
N ILE A 341 2.64 6.33 10.89
CA ILE A 341 3.43 6.96 11.95
C ILE A 341 4.77 7.37 11.38
N ASN A 342 5.16 8.62 11.65
CA ASN A 342 6.51 9.10 11.40
C ASN A 342 7.27 9.15 12.74
N ASP A 343 8.22 8.23 12.90
CA ASP A 343 9.03 8.11 14.12
C ASP A 343 9.91 9.35 14.41
N GLU A 344 10.13 10.22 13.40
CA GLU A 344 10.86 11.48 13.56
C GLU A 344 9.99 12.60 14.20
N LEU A 345 8.67 12.44 14.23
CA LEU A 345 7.74 13.43 14.78
C LEU A 345 7.47 13.18 16.26
N THR A 346 7.28 14.27 17.00
CA THR A 346 6.66 14.22 18.33
C THR A 346 5.16 13.97 18.22
N PHE A 347 4.51 13.52 19.30
CA PHE A 347 3.06 13.28 19.29
C PHE A 347 2.24 14.50 18.79
N PRO A 348 2.47 15.74 19.27
CA PRO A 348 1.77 16.91 18.72
C PRO A 348 1.97 17.10 17.21
N GLN A 349 3.20 16.95 16.72
CA GLN A 349 3.51 17.08 15.30
C GLN A 349 2.86 15.97 14.47
N GLN A 350 2.80 14.74 14.99
CA GLN A 350 2.13 13.62 14.35
C GLN A 350 0.63 13.88 14.21
N ILE A 351 -0.03 14.39 15.26
CA ILE A 351 -1.46 14.72 15.20
C ILE A 351 -1.74 15.84 14.20
N VAL A 352 -0.91 16.89 14.16
CA VAL A 352 -1.03 17.97 13.16
C VAL A 352 -0.82 17.44 11.74
N HIS A 353 0.15 16.55 11.56
CA HIS A 353 0.40 15.91 10.26
C HIS A 353 -0.82 15.15 9.77
N TRP A 354 -1.41 14.27 10.59
CA TRP A 354 -2.62 13.55 10.24
C TRP A 354 -3.82 14.46 10.00
N ARG A 355 -4.04 15.45 10.88
CA ARG A 355 -5.11 16.44 10.71
C ARG A 355 -5.05 17.10 9.33
N ASN A 356 -3.87 17.61 8.95
CA ASN A 356 -3.70 18.26 7.66
C ASN A 356 -3.83 17.28 6.49
N HIS A 357 -3.32 16.06 6.65
CA HIS A 357 -3.43 15.01 5.64
C HIS A 357 -4.89 14.60 5.38
N ILE A 358 -5.73 14.58 6.42
CA ILE A 358 -7.11 14.10 6.36
C ILE A 358 -8.12 15.23 6.04
N ALA A 359 -7.78 16.49 6.31
CA ALA A 359 -8.67 17.63 6.08
C ALA A 359 -9.07 17.80 4.60
N GLU A 360 -8.20 17.41 3.66
CA GLU A 360 -8.41 17.57 2.22
C GLU A 360 -9.01 16.32 1.54
N VAL A 361 -9.38 15.32 2.33
CA VAL A 361 -9.78 13.99 1.84
C VAL A 361 -11.27 13.93 1.53
N ASP A 362 -11.62 13.42 0.35
CA ASP A 362 -12.99 13.13 -0.11
C ASP A 362 -13.76 12.24 0.90
N GLU A 363 -15.07 12.43 1.01
CA GLU A 363 -15.95 11.56 1.80
C GLU A 363 -15.92 10.10 1.35
N LEU A 364 -15.62 9.85 0.07
CA LEU A 364 -15.47 8.51 -0.48
C LEU A 364 -14.15 7.84 -0.10
N ALA A 365 -13.22 8.54 0.55
CA ALA A 365 -11.89 8.01 0.79
C ALA A 365 -11.85 6.76 1.67
N LEU A 366 -10.82 5.96 1.42
CA LEU A 366 -10.60 4.68 2.05
C LEU A 366 -9.47 4.78 3.06
N PHE A 367 -9.73 4.51 4.33
CA PHE A 367 -8.75 4.64 5.40
C PHE A 367 -8.07 3.31 5.69
N ASP A 368 -6.74 3.37 5.81
CA ASP A 368 -5.89 2.22 6.12
C ASP A 368 -5.22 2.36 7.49
N PHE A 369 -5.82 1.73 8.50
CA PHE A 369 -5.30 1.66 9.85
C PHE A 369 -4.36 0.46 10.07
N ASN A 370 -4.29 -0.51 9.14
CA ASN A 370 -3.33 -1.61 9.23
C ASN A 370 -1.87 -1.16 9.12
N THR A 371 -1.63 0.07 8.65
CA THR A 371 -0.31 0.71 8.58
C THR A 371 0.12 1.39 9.89
N VAL A 372 -0.78 1.52 10.87
CA VAL A 372 -0.49 2.18 12.14
C VAL A 372 0.37 1.28 13.02
N LEU A 373 1.57 1.75 13.36
CA LEU A 373 2.42 1.12 14.36
C LEU A 373 2.01 1.62 15.76
N LEU A 374 1.04 0.95 16.38
CA LEU A 374 0.54 1.30 17.72
C LEU A 374 1.65 1.46 18.77
N PRO A 375 2.68 0.58 18.85
CA PRO A 375 3.76 0.76 19.81
C PRO A 375 4.52 2.09 19.64
N SER A 376 4.81 2.49 18.40
CA SER A 376 5.47 3.78 18.11
C SER A 376 4.58 4.96 18.52
N LEU A 377 3.29 4.92 18.18
CA LEU A 377 2.34 5.98 18.56
C LEU A 377 2.24 6.13 20.08
N VAL A 378 2.11 5.02 20.80
CA VAL A 378 2.06 5.01 22.27
C VAL A 378 3.36 5.55 22.86
N ALA A 379 4.53 5.16 22.32
CA ALA A 379 5.80 5.68 22.78
C ALA A 379 5.91 7.21 22.60
N GLN A 380 5.44 7.74 21.46
CA GLN A 380 5.38 9.19 21.23
C GLN A 380 4.45 9.87 22.25
N PHE A 381 3.28 9.30 22.53
CA PHE A 381 2.33 9.86 23.50
C PHE A 381 2.84 9.81 24.93
N ASN A 382 3.37 8.67 25.38
CA ASN A 382 3.92 8.54 26.74
C ASN A 382 5.10 9.50 26.96
N ARG A 383 5.92 9.75 25.92
CA ARG A 383 6.97 10.78 25.98
C ARG A 383 6.39 12.19 26.09
N TYR A 384 5.34 12.49 25.34
CA TYR A 384 4.61 13.75 25.43
C TYR A 384 3.99 13.96 26.82
N LEU A 385 3.36 12.93 27.39
CA LEU A 385 2.87 12.90 28.77
C LEU A 385 4.00 13.24 29.75
N ASP A 386 5.14 12.55 29.67
CA ASP A 386 6.27 12.78 30.57
C ASP A 386 6.82 14.22 30.47
N ASN A 387 6.90 14.77 29.26
CA ASN A 387 7.36 16.14 29.01
C ASN A 387 6.40 17.19 29.58
N LEU A 388 5.09 17.07 29.34
CA LEU A 388 4.10 17.99 29.89
C LEU A 388 4.11 18.00 31.42
N LEU A 389 4.16 16.80 32.00
CA LEU A 389 4.20 16.61 33.44
C LEU A 389 5.48 17.16 34.08
N PHE A 390 6.60 17.15 33.33
CA PHE A 390 7.84 17.77 33.76
C PHE A 390 7.74 19.31 33.73
N GLN A 391 7.25 19.90 32.63
CA GLN A 391 7.08 21.35 32.47
C GLN A 391 6.17 21.95 33.54
N GLY A 392 5.04 21.29 33.85
CA GLY A 392 4.15 21.73 34.93
C GLY A 392 4.79 21.72 36.32
N GLY A 393 5.81 20.88 36.54
CA GLY A 393 6.59 20.86 37.78
C GLY A 393 7.56 22.04 37.91
N GLU A 394 8.05 22.58 36.79
CA GLU A 394 8.97 23.73 36.75
C GLU A 394 8.21 25.06 36.80
N SER A 395 7.13 25.23 36.03
CA SER A 395 6.33 26.48 36.00
C SER A 395 5.59 26.75 37.31
N VAL A 396 5.05 25.72 37.97
CA VAL A 396 4.31 25.90 39.24
C VAL A 396 5.25 25.88 40.47
N GLY A 397 6.54 25.58 40.28
CA GLY A 397 7.55 25.40 41.32
C GLY A 397 8.20 26.68 41.87
N GLY A 398 7.83 27.86 41.38
CA GLY A 398 8.38 29.15 41.82
C GLY A 398 7.94 29.64 43.21
N SER A 399 7.03 28.95 43.91
CA SER A 399 6.55 29.40 45.22
C SER A 399 6.50 28.28 46.26
N ARG A 400 7.51 28.34 47.14
CA ARG A 400 7.60 27.77 48.49
C ARG A 400 7.52 26.26 48.62
N VAL A 401 8.71 25.69 48.86
CA VAL A 401 8.95 24.67 49.88
C VAL A 401 8.12 25.04 51.14
N SER A 402 6.97 24.38 51.32
CA SER A 402 6.46 24.11 52.66
C SER A 402 6.56 22.60 52.84
N THR A 403 7.54 22.22 53.64
CA THR A 403 7.56 20.98 54.40
C THR A 403 6.21 20.75 55.10
N ASP A 404 5.88 19.48 55.27
CA ASP A 404 4.81 18.92 56.13
C ASP A 404 3.44 18.70 55.46
N CYS A 405 3.32 17.55 54.80
CA CYS A 405 2.17 16.65 54.88
C CYS A 405 2.58 15.29 54.27
N GLU A 406 3.09 14.37 55.10
CA GLU A 406 3.26 12.96 54.73
C GLU A 406 1.89 12.38 54.29
N GLY A 407 1.81 11.92 53.04
CA GLY A 407 0.63 11.22 52.50
C GLY A 407 -0.09 11.86 51.32
N ARG A 408 0.34 13.03 50.80
CA ARG A 408 -0.25 13.59 49.56
C ARG A 408 0.54 13.17 48.33
N GLU A 409 -0.07 12.34 47.48
CA GLU A 409 0.50 12.02 46.17
C GLU A 409 0.63 13.28 45.31
N ASN A 410 1.74 13.39 44.58
CA ASN A 410 1.97 14.49 43.64
C ASN A 410 0.96 14.39 42.48
N HIS A 411 0.33 15.51 42.13
CA HIS A 411 -0.64 15.59 41.02
C HIS A 411 -0.05 15.06 39.70
N ARG A 412 1.26 15.27 39.52
CA ARG A 412 2.05 14.69 38.42
C ARG A 412 1.94 13.16 38.34
N ASP A 413 2.12 12.49 39.47
CA ASP A 413 2.15 11.02 39.54
C ASP A 413 0.74 10.43 39.35
N VAL A 414 -0.28 11.15 39.83
CA VAL A 414 -1.69 10.82 39.57
C VAL A 414 -2.00 10.87 38.08
N LEU A 415 -1.68 11.98 37.40
CA LEU A 415 -1.90 12.12 35.95
C LEU A 415 -1.10 11.10 35.14
N LYS A 416 0.16 10.83 35.53
CA LYS A 416 0.99 9.83 34.85
C LYS A 416 0.34 8.45 34.90
N ARG A 417 -0.10 7.99 36.08
CA ARG A 417 -0.76 6.69 36.21
C ARG A 417 -2.10 6.62 35.49
N LYS A 418 -2.84 7.74 35.45
CA LYS A 418 -4.15 7.81 34.77
C LYS A 418 -4.03 7.66 33.26
N TYR A 419 -3.02 8.27 32.64
CA TYR A 419 -2.94 8.37 31.18
C TYR A 419 -1.86 7.51 30.52
N VAL A 420 -0.95 6.88 31.27
CA VAL A 420 0.07 6.01 30.67
C VAL A 420 -0.55 4.78 29.99
N LEU A 421 -0.07 4.49 28.78
CA LEU A 421 -0.52 3.37 27.94
C LEU A 421 0.58 2.30 27.80
N LYS A 422 0.19 1.04 27.66
CA LYS A 422 1.08 -0.05 27.19
C LYS A 422 1.23 0.00 25.67
N GLU A 423 2.22 -0.71 25.13
CA GLU A 423 2.55 -0.72 23.69
C GLU A 423 1.37 -1.08 22.77
N ASP A 424 0.42 -1.87 23.25
CA ASP A 424 -0.80 -2.26 22.54
C ASP A 424 -1.95 -1.24 22.70
N ALA A 425 -1.66 -0.04 23.21
CA ALA A 425 -2.62 0.99 23.58
C ALA A 425 -3.67 0.50 24.60
N THR A 426 -3.37 -0.50 25.43
CA THR A 426 -4.17 -0.77 26.64
C THR A 426 -3.81 0.24 27.74
N PRO A 427 -4.82 0.77 28.45
CA PRO A 427 -4.57 1.53 29.67
C PRO A 427 -3.80 0.70 30.69
N LEU A 428 -2.76 1.27 31.29
CA LEU A 428 -2.05 0.60 32.39
C LEU A 428 -2.91 0.55 33.67
N PHE A 429 -3.89 1.44 33.79
CA PHE A 429 -4.61 1.70 35.02
C PHE A 429 -5.81 0.77 35.26
N SER A 430 -5.94 0.28 36.50
CA SER A 430 -7.19 -0.20 37.10
C SER A 430 -7.61 0.78 38.19
N CYS A 431 -8.81 1.35 38.12
CA CYS A 431 -9.27 2.35 39.10
C CYS A 431 -9.19 1.86 40.56
N ASP A 432 -8.48 2.63 41.38
CA ASP A 432 -8.72 2.70 42.82
C ASP A 432 -9.59 3.95 43.07
N GLU A 433 -10.80 3.77 43.57
CA GLU A 433 -11.81 4.83 43.78
C GLU A 433 -11.33 5.94 44.75
N SER A 434 -10.24 5.69 45.48
CA SER A 434 -9.64 6.61 46.45
C SER A 434 -8.97 7.87 45.86
N ILE A 435 -8.73 7.93 44.55
CA ILE A 435 -7.97 9.03 43.90
C ILE A 435 -8.87 10.18 43.40
N LEU A 436 -10.18 9.93 43.19
CA LEU A 436 -11.15 10.90 42.67
C LEU A 436 -11.23 12.24 43.44
N PRO A 437 -11.12 12.28 44.79
CA PRO A 437 -11.19 13.53 45.55
C PRO A 437 -10.01 14.50 45.29
N TYR A 438 -8.86 14.00 44.81
CA TYR A 438 -7.66 14.81 44.57
C TYR A 438 -7.69 15.60 43.26
N LEU A 439 -8.57 15.25 42.32
CA LEU A 439 -8.73 15.92 41.02
C LEU A 439 -9.61 17.18 41.11
N ASN A 440 -10.51 17.25 42.09
CA ASN A 440 -11.45 18.38 42.25
C ASN A 440 -10.88 19.56 43.07
N GLY A 441 -9.61 19.51 43.48
CA GLY A 441 -9.07 20.34 44.55
C GLY A 441 -8.23 21.57 44.17
N LYS A 442 -7.87 21.78 42.90
CA LYS A 442 -7.06 22.94 42.48
C LYS A 442 -7.62 23.60 41.22
N ASN A 443 -8.12 24.83 41.37
CA ASN A 443 -8.51 25.74 40.28
C ASN A 443 -7.28 26.29 39.52
N ASP A 444 -6.31 25.44 39.20
CA ASP A 444 -5.16 25.84 38.40
C ASP A 444 -5.51 25.61 36.92
N ALA A 445 -5.72 26.72 36.20
CA ALA A 445 -6.08 26.71 34.79
C ALA A 445 -5.05 25.93 33.94
N TYR A 446 -3.78 25.92 34.35
CA TYR A 446 -2.74 25.16 33.66
C TYR A 446 -2.98 23.64 33.79
N TRP A 447 -3.13 23.13 35.02
CA TRP A 447 -3.33 21.69 35.26
C TRP A 447 -4.65 21.18 34.68
N GLN A 448 -5.71 21.99 34.69
CA GLN A 448 -6.96 21.67 33.99
C GLN A 448 -6.75 21.53 32.47
N GLN A 449 -5.95 22.41 31.88
CA GLN A 449 -5.65 22.36 30.45
C GLN A 449 -4.73 21.18 30.09
N VAL A 450 -3.76 20.86 30.95
CA VAL A 450 -2.92 19.66 30.83
C VAL A 450 -3.79 18.40 30.87
N GLU A 451 -4.65 18.26 31.89
CA GLU A 451 -5.54 17.09 32.01
C GLU A 451 -6.48 16.98 30.80
N ASN A 452 -7.03 18.08 30.32
CA ASN A 452 -7.85 18.10 29.12
C ASN A 452 -7.08 17.62 27.87
N SER A 453 -5.87 18.14 27.64
CA SER A 453 -5.02 17.74 26.50
C SER A 453 -4.62 16.25 26.58
N LEU A 454 -4.25 15.76 27.78
CA LEU A 454 -3.93 14.36 28.01
C LEU A 454 -5.14 13.44 27.82
N SER A 455 -6.31 13.84 28.32
CA SER A 455 -7.57 13.10 28.17
C SER A 455 -7.96 12.94 26.71
N LEU A 456 -7.93 14.05 25.95
CA LEU A 456 -8.23 14.03 24.52
C LEU A 456 -7.21 13.18 23.74
N GLY A 457 -5.92 13.28 24.07
CA GLY A 457 -4.86 12.52 23.40
C GLY A 457 -4.95 11.03 23.69
N PHE A 458 -5.23 10.67 24.94
CA PHE A 458 -5.49 9.30 25.36
C PHE A 458 -6.69 8.71 24.62
N ASN A 459 -7.84 9.40 24.61
CA ASN A 459 -9.05 8.94 23.92
C ASN A 459 -8.82 8.78 22.41
N LEU A 460 -8.04 9.66 21.81
CA LEU A 460 -7.67 9.56 20.40
C LEU A 460 -6.88 8.28 20.11
N ILE A 461 -5.93 7.90 20.97
CA ILE A 461 -5.15 6.66 20.80
C ILE A 461 -6.04 5.42 20.98
N ILE A 462 -6.95 5.43 21.97
CA ILE A 462 -7.93 4.35 22.14
C ILE A 462 -8.80 4.21 20.89
N LEU A 463 -9.25 5.32 20.32
CA LEU A 463 -10.05 5.31 19.10
C LEU A 463 -9.28 4.76 17.89
N ILE A 464 -8.01 5.13 17.74
CA ILE A 464 -7.14 4.58 16.68
C ILE A 464 -6.99 3.08 16.85
N ARG A 465 -6.77 2.59 18.08
CA ARG A 465 -6.72 1.16 18.38
C ARG A 465 -8.03 0.47 17.98
N MET A 466 -9.19 1.02 18.35
CA MET A 466 -10.49 0.46 17.96
C MET A 466 -10.64 0.38 16.43
N LEU A 467 -10.15 1.38 15.69
CA LEU A 467 -10.17 1.36 14.22
C LEU A 467 -9.22 0.31 13.63
N CYS A 468 -8.04 0.12 14.24
CA CYS A 468 -7.12 -0.97 13.87
C CYS A 468 -7.79 -2.33 14.10
N ASP A 469 -8.37 -2.55 15.28
CA ASP A 469 -9.05 -3.79 15.65
C ASP A 469 -10.25 -4.05 14.71
N ALA A 470 -11.07 -3.03 14.45
CA ALA A 470 -12.21 -3.13 13.54
C ALA A 470 -11.78 -3.49 12.10
N GLN A 471 -10.68 -2.92 11.61
CA GLN A 471 -10.17 -3.28 10.27
C GLN A 471 -9.59 -4.70 10.24
N GLN A 472 -8.93 -5.15 11.30
CA GLN A 472 -8.45 -6.53 11.43
C GLN A 472 -9.60 -7.56 11.50
N GLU A 473 -10.69 -7.23 12.18
CA GLU A 473 -11.88 -8.07 12.25
C GLU A 473 -12.52 -8.33 10.88
N LEU A 474 -12.41 -7.38 9.94
CA LEU A 474 -12.90 -7.57 8.55
C LEU A 474 -12.26 -8.75 7.84
N PHE A 475 -11.07 -9.19 8.27
CA PHE A 475 -10.39 -10.37 7.72
C PHE A 475 -10.78 -11.68 8.42
N ASN A 476 -11.26 -11.61 9.66
CA ASN A 476 -11.41 -12.77 10.54
C ASN A 476 -12.85 -13.30 10.73
N LYS A 477 -13.91 -12.53 10.37
CA LYS A 477 -15.34 -12.92 10.38
C LYS A 477 -16.22 -11.82 9.75
N LYS A 478 -17.52 -12.10 9.49
CA LYS A 478 -18.49 -11.08 9.04
C LYS A 478 -18.48 -9.90 10.03
N PRO A 479 -18.25 -8.65 9.59
CA PRO A 479 -18.19 -7.51 10.49
C PRO A 479 -19.50 -7.34 11.25
N THR A 480 -19.38 -7.17 12.57
CA THR A 480 -20.52 -6.87 13.45
C THR A 480 -20.71 -5.35 13.61
N VAL A 481 -19.92 -4.53 12.90
CA VAL A 481 -19.68 -3.15 13.31
C VAL A 481 -20.39 -2.17 12.38
N SER A 482 -21.68 -1.95 12.63
CA SER A 482 -22.42 -0.82 12.04
C SER A 482 -21.91 0.57 12.47
N GLN A 483 -20.90 0.61 13.35
CA GLN A 483 -20.37 1.82 13.99
C GLN A 483 -19.07 2.34 13.35
N ILE A 484 -18.52 1.68 12.31
CA ILE A 484 -17.25 2.11 11.67
C ILE A 484 -17.32 3.57 11.19
N PRO A 485 -18.38 4.01 10.47
CA PRO A 485 -18.51 5.42 10.09
C PRO A 485 -18.45 6.38 11.29
N ASP A 486 -19.13 6.06 12.39
CA ASP A 486 -19.14 6.87 13.60
C ASP A 486 -17.75 6.96 14.26
N LEU A 487 -16.99 5.86 14.25
CA LEU A 487 -15.61 5.83 14.76
C LEU A 487 -14.69 6.71 13.91
N LEU A 488 -14.82 6.66 12.58
CA LEU A 488 -14.03 7.51 11.68
C LEU A 488 -14.38 9.00 11.81
N ILE A 489 -15.67 9.33 11.97
CA ILE A 489 -16.12 10.71 12.25
C ILE A 489 -15.55 11.18 13.60
N SER A 490 -15.60 10.32 14.62
CA SER A 490 -15.02 10.60 15.93
C SER A 490 -13.51 10.79 15.84
N PHE A 491 -12.83 10.07 14.95
CA PHE A 491 -11.39 10.20 14.77
C PHE A 491 -11.04 11.54 14.14
N LYS A 492 -11.71 11.92 13.05
CA LYS A 492 -11.55 13.25 12.43
C LYS A 492 -11.82 14.37 13.43
N THR A 493 -12.92 14.27 14.18
CA THR A 493 -13.31 15.26 15.19
C THR A 493 -12.32 15.29 16.35
N GLY A 494 -11.79 14.14 16.76
CA GLY A 494 -10.80 13.99 17.82
C GLY A 494 -9.48 14.68 17.49
N LEU A 495 -9.01 14.58 16.24
CA LEU A 495 -7.80 15.28 15.77
C LEU A 495 -7.93 16.80 15.92
N GLU A 496 -9.04 17.38 15.46
CA GLU A 496 -9.32 18.82 15.57
C GLU A 496 -9.50 19.26 17.03
N THR A 497 -10.25 18.48 17.81
CA THR A 497 -10.52 18.80 19.22
C THR A 497 -9.23 18.80 20.04
N TRP A 498 -8.39 17.78 19.85
CA TRP A 498 -7.09 17.69 20.51
C TRP A 498 -6.16 18.83 20.09
N TYR A 499 -6.06 19.12 18.79
CA TYR A 499 -5.22 20.21 18.29
C TYR A 499 -5.57 21.55 18.92
N ASN A 500 -6.87 21.89 18.99
CA ASN A 500 -7.33 23.13 19.61
C ASN A 500 -7.06 23.17 21.13
N ALA A 501 -7.17 22.04 21.83
CA ALA A 501 -6.83 21.95 23.24
C ALA A 501 -5.32 22.10 23.46
N ASN A 502 -4.49 21.50 22.60
CA ASN A 502 -3.04 21.62 22.73
C ASN A 502 -2.55 23.04 22.45
N ARG A 503 -3.12 23.73 21.45
CA ARG A 503 -2.75 25.12 21.16
C ARG A 503 -3.01 26.05 22.35
N LYS A 504 -4.14 25.86 23.05
CA LYS A 504 -4.44 26.61 24.29
C LYS A 504 -3.41 26.35 25.39
N LEU A 505 -2.88 25.12 25.47
CA LEU A 505 -1.84 24.79 26.43
C LEU A 505 -0.53 25.50 26.09
N ASP A 506 -0.15 25.52 24.81
CA ASP A 506 1.03 26.25 24.33
C ASP A 506 0.92 27.76 24.64
N GLU A 507 -0.27 28.35 24.46
CA GLU A 507 -0.55 29.75 24.80
C GLU A 507 -0.34 30.04 26.31
N LEU A 508 -0.74 29.12 27.20
CA LEU A 508 -0.54 29.25 28.65
C LEU A 508 0.94 29.10 29.05
N CYS A 509 1.70 28.23 28.39
CA CYS A 509 3.13 28.07 28.64
C CYS A 509 3.97 29.28 28.20
N VAL A 510 3.51 30.06 27.20
CA VAL A 510 4.19 31.27 26.71
C VAL A 510 3.86 32.52 27.55
N MET A 511 2.77 32.50 28.34
CA MET A 511 2.28 33.63 29.12
C MET A 511 2.93 33.80 30.50
N GLU A 512 3.90 32.99 30.92
CA GLU A 512 4.78 33.31 32.05
C GLU A 512 5.96 34.18 31.56
N PRO A 513 5.99 35.50 31.83
CA PRO A 513 7.13 36.31 31.49
C PRO A 513 8.27 35.95 32.44
N SER A 514 9.22 35.14 31.96
CA SER A 514 10.59 35.29 32.44
C SER A 514 11.05 36.68 32.05
N GLN A 515 11.19 37.56 33.05
CA GLN A 515 12.01 38.75 32.92
C GLN A 515 13.45 38.29 32.73
N THR A 516 13.80 37.96 31.49
CA THR A 516 15.17 38.05 30.96
C THR A 516 15.08 38.03 29.45
N ASP A 517 15.26 39.22 28.87
CA ASP A 517 15.56 39.51 27.47
C ASP A 517 16.55 38.49 26.88
N ILE A 518 16.08 37.58 26.01
CA ILE A 518 16.81 37.09 24.81
C ILE A 518 15.76 36.73 23.75
N GLY A 519 15.78 37.48 22.64
CA GLY A 519 14.71 37.52 21.65
C GLY A 519 14.71 36.44 20.55
N GLU A 520 13.50 36.28 19.99
CA GLU A 520 13.21 36.21 18.54
C GLU A 520 13.79 35.11 17.62
N GLN A 521 14.45 34.05 18.12
CA GLN A 521 14.95 32.98 17.23
C GLN A 521 14.07 31.73 17.05
N ASN A 522 13.16 31.39 17.98
CA ASN A 522 12.47 30.10 17.92
C ASN A 522 11.17 30.09 17.07
N GLN A 523 10.45 31.19 16.93
CA GLN A 523 9.24 31.24 16.08
C GLN A 523 9.55 31.32 14.58
N LYS A 524 10.72 31.86 14.18
CA LYS A 524 11.17 31.80 12.77
C LYS A 524 11.54 30.38 12.35
N SER A 525 12.08 29.55 13.24
CA SER A 525 12.51 28.19 12.86
C SER A 525 11.35 27.26 12.49
N VAL A 526 10.18 27.41 13.11
CA VAL A 526 8.99 26.57 12.82
C VAL A 526 8.32 27.00 11.51
N ALA A 527 8.22 28.31 11.26
CA ALA A 527 7.73 28.83 9.98
C ALA A 527 8.69 28.51 8.81
N GLU A 528 10.01 28.53 9.05
CA GLU A 528 11.02 28.13 8.07
C GLU A 528 11.06 26.62 7.84
N LEU A 529 10.81 25.78 8.86
CA LEU A 529 10.63 24.33 8.70
C LEU A 529 9.36 23.99 7.91
N ILE A 530 8.24 24.67 8.19
CA ILE A 530 6.99 24.52 7.42
C ILE A 530 7.18 24.98 5.96
N LEU A 531 7.92 26.07 5.71
CA LEU A 531 8.27 26.52 4.35
C LEU A 531 9.30 25.61 3.66
N PHE A 532 10.23 25.00 4.40
CA PHE A 532 11.24 24.07 3.87
C PHE A 532 10.60 22.75 3.41
N PHE A 533 9.64 22.21 4.17
CA PHE A 533 8.88 21.02 3.76
C PHE A 533 7.87 21.31 2.63
N ASN A 534 7.23 22.49 2.63
CA ASN A 534 6.34 22.90 1.53
C ASN A 534 7.09 23.29 0.23
N ARG A 535 8.37 23.70 0.30
CA ARG A 535 9.22 23.88 -0.90
C ARG A 535 9.67 22.54 -1.49
N LYS A 536 9.97 21.53 -0.66
CA LYS A 536 10.27 20.18 -1.17
C LYS A 536 9.10 19.48 -1.86
N SER A 537 7.84 19.87 -1.57
CA SER A 537 6.67 19.37 -2.31
C SER A 537 6.34 20.19 -3.58
N ASN A 538 6.87 21.41 -3.72
CA ASN A 538 6.59 22.31 -4.85
C ASN A 538 7.77 22.52 -5.82
N ASP A 539 8.99 22.06 -5.50
CA ASP A 539 10.12 22.03 -6.45
C ASP A 539 10.02 20.83 -7.40
N ARG A 540 8.92 20.78 -8.16
CA ARG A 540 8.87 20.22 -9.53
C ARG A 540 7.86 21.03 -10.33
N LYS A 541 8.22 22.28 -10.64
CA LYS A 541 7.65 22.96 -11.81
C LYS A 541 8.41 22.54 -13.07
N PRO A 542 7.70 22.37 -14.20
CA PRO A 542 8.28 21.94 -15.46
C PRO A 542 9.18 23.04 -16.04
N ALA A 543 10.32 22.64 -16.58
CA ALA A 543 11.14 23.51 -17.40
C ALA A 543 10.35 23.89 -18.67
N ASN A 544 9.92 25.15 -18.74
CA ASN A 544 9.48 25.76 -20.00
C ASN A 544 10.74 26.07 -20.81
N CYS A 545 11.08 25.19 -21.75
CA CYS A 545 11.97 25.49 -22.87
C CYS A 545 11.14 26.03 -24.03
N GLN A 546 11.00 27.35 -24.14
CA GLN A 546 10.78 28.01 -25.43
C GLN A 546 11.56 29.32 -25.49
N GLU A 547 12.10 29.59 -26.68
CA GLU A 547 12.76 30.82 -27.15
C GLU A 547 14.30 30.89 -27.06
N ILE A 548 14.96 30.06 -27.88
CA ILE A 548 16.10 30.50 -28.69
C ILE A 548 15.75 30.21 -30.15
N ASN A 549 15.35 31.25 -30.89
CA ASN A 549 15.66 31.44 -32.31
C ASN A 549 14.93 32.69 -32.83
N LYS A 550 15.67 33.80 -32.96
CA LYS A 550 15.57 34.78 -34.06
C LYS A 550 16.55 35.94 -33.81
N SER A 551 17.77 35.83 -34.34
CA SER A 551 18.45 36.95 -34.99
C SER A 551 19.63 36.45 -35.84
N PHE A 552 19.78 37.08 -37.01
CA PHE A 552 20.87 37.00 -38.00
C PHE A 552 20.94 35.78 -38.95
N ALA A 553 20.51 35.96 -40.19
CA ALA A 553 21.44 36.29 -41.28
C ALA A 553 20.70 36.71 -42.57
N HIS A 554 20.93 37.95 -42.99
CA HIS A 554 20.85 38.40 -44.38
C HIS A 554 22.07 37.89 -45.15
N THR A 555 21.84 37.32 -46.32
CA THR A 555 22.66 37.41 -47.54
C THR A 555 21.67 37.17 -48.70
N GLY A 556 21.46 38.03 -49.69
CA GLY A 556 22.39 38.98 -50.28
C GLY A 556 23.18 38.26 -51.37
N HIS A 557 22.70 38.40 -52.61
CA HIS A 557 23.15 37.83 -53.90
C HIS A 557 22.64 36.45 -54.29
#